data_AF-A0A6N9Q808-F1
#
_entry.id   AF-A0A6N9Q808-F1
#
_cell.length_a   1.000
_cell.length_b   1.000
_cell.length_c   1.000
_cell.angle_alpha   90.00
_cell.angle_beta   90.00
_cell.angle_gamma   90.00
#
_symmetry.space_group_name_H-M   'P 1'
#
loop_
_entity.id
_entity.type
_entity.pdbx_description
1 polymer ?
#
loop_
_entity_poly.entity_id
_entity_poly.type
_entity_poly.pdbx_seq_one_letter_code
_entity_poly.pdbx_strand_id
1 'polypeptide(L)'
;MQTNSVDTISTAYQQAVLRWKQGHQSFQIIIITMNTLLDSSIQALNQREWNLLTKSLDRLSNLMKASTATMKYTSDFSPKSYEELIRPSMMPPFLSDGFSGVLNIDHKLMLNKFRKLRDLMVQKLGDKHQWPSLITKSWNQFMDTQAHNREHHGLVCQHFVDDGVSLMQNFYKEKRKTNK
;
A
#
# COMPACT_ATOMS: atom_id res chain seq x y z
N MET A 1 -32.74 -28.86 27.91
CA MET A 1 -32.51 -27.85 26.84
C MET A 1 -31.09 -27.32 27.01
N GLN A 2 -30.14 -27.80 26.20
CA GLN A 2 -28.81 -27.20 26.12
C GLN A 2 -28.93 -25.89 25.38
N THR A 3 -28.71 -24.78 26.07
CA THR A 3 -28.57 -23.47 25.46
C THR A 3 -27.23 -23.47 24.72
N ASN A 4 -27.26 -23.51 23.39
CA ASN A 4 -26.11 -23.26 22.53
C ASN A 4 -25.52 -21.90 22.92
N SER A 5 -24.41 -21.90 23.66
CA SER A 5 -23.61 -20.69 23.84
C SER A 5 -23.12 -20.29 22.47
N VAL A 6 -23.59 -19.15 21.97
CA VAL A 6 -22.94 -18.48 20.84
C VAL A 6 -21.51 -18.24 21.28
N ASP A 7 -20.57 -19.02 20.73
CA ASP A 7 -19.14 -18.91 21.04
C ASP A 7 -18.74 -17.45 20.89
N THR A 8 -18.43 -16.82 22.03
CA THR A 8 -18.12 -15.40 22.06
C THR A 8 -16.77 -15.26 21.38
N ILE A 9 -16.74 -14.66 20.19
CA ILE A 9 -15.50 -14.42 19.45
C ILE A 9 -14.50 -13.74 20.41
N SER A 10 -13.33 -14.34 20.59
CA SER A 10 -12.33 -13.85 21.54
C SER A 10 -12.02 -12.38 21.28
N THR A 11 -11.71 -11.62 22.34
CA THR A 11 -11.33 -10.21 22.21
C THR A 11 -10.16 -10.02 21.23
N ALA A 12 -9.22 -10.97 21.17
CA ALA A 12 -8.12 -10.96 20.21
C ALA A 12 -8.60 -11.02 18.75
N TYR A 13 -9.62 -11.84 18.48
CA TYR A 13 -10.21 -11.98 17.13
C TYR A 13 -11.02 -10.74 16.74
N GLN A 14 -11.76 -10.17 17.67
CA GLN A 14 -12.47 -8.90 17.44
C GLN A 14 -11.48 -7.77 17.10
N GLN A 15 -10.37 -7.68 17.81
CA GLN A 15 -9.31 -6.69 17.55
C GLN A 15 -8.61 -6.92 16.21
N ALA A 16 -8.30 -8.17 15.86
CA ALA A 16 -7.71 -8.50 14.56
C ALA A 16 -8.62 -8.06 13.40
N VAL A 17 -9.92 -8.36 13.48
CA VAL A 17 -10.90 -7.96 12.45
C VAL A 17 -11.04 -6.44 12.38
N LEU A 18 -11.06 -5.75 13.53
CA LEU A 18 -11.15 -4.30 13.59
C LEU A 18 -9.97 -3.64 12.88
N ARG A 19 -8.74 -4.03 13.26
CA ARG A 19 -7.50 -3.52 12.69
C ARG A 19 -7.39 -3.81 11.20
N TRP A 20 -7.74 -5.03 10.80
CA TRP A 20 -7.77 -5.42 9.40
C TRP A 20 -8.69 -4.51 8.58
N LYS A 21 -9.95 -4.36 9.00
CA LYS A 21 -10.94 -3.56 8.26
C LYS A 21 -10.60 -2.07 8.24
N GLN A 22 -10.34 -1.47 9.40
CA GLN A 22 -10.06 -0.03 9.50
C GLN A 22 -8.74 0.34 8.83
N GLY A 23 -7.74 -0.54 8.93
CA GLY A 23 -6.47 -0.40 8.25
C GLY A 23 -6.63 -0.34 6.73
N HIS A 24 -7.35 -1.30 6.13
CA HIS A 24 -7.61 -1.29 4.69
C HIS A 24 -8.45 -0.10 4.22
N GLN A 25 -9.47 0.30 4.99
CA GLN A 25 -10.27 1.49 4.70
C GLN A 25 -9.42 2.76 4.70
N SER A 26 -8.56 2.90 5.71
CA SER A 26 -7.64 4.05 5.82
C SER A 26 -6.62 4.05 4.69
N PHE A 27 -6.07 2.88 4.33
CA PHE A 27 -5.16 2.74 3.19
C PHE A 27 -5.83 3.16 1.88
N GLN A 28 -7.09 2.81 1.66
CA GLN A 28 -7.84 3.22 0.47
C GLN A 28 -7.97 4.74 0.35
N ILE A 29 -8.29 5.44 1.45
CA ILE A 29 -8.39 6.90 1.47
C ILE A 29 -7.03 7.54 1.16
N ILE A 30 -5.95 6.99 1.72
CA ILE A 30 -4.58 7.44 1.45
C ILE A 30 -4.24 7.31 -0.04
N ILE A 31 -4.55 6.16 -0.66
CA ILE A 31 -4.28 5.91 -2.08
C ILE A 31 -5.08 6.87 -2.99
N ILE A 32 -6.37 7.09 -2.72
CA ILE A 32 -7.18 8.05 -3.49
C ILE A 32 -6.58 9.46 -3.37
N THR A 33 -6.18 9.86 -2.17
CA THR A 33 -5.56 11.18 -1.93
C THR A 33 -4.22 11.31 -2.67
N MET A 34 -3.40 10.25 -2.68
CA MET A 34 -2.16 10.20 -3.46
C MET A 34 -2.43 10.36 -4.96
N ASN A 35 -3.46 9.70 -5.50
CA ASN A 35 -3.84 9.83 -6.92
C ASN A 35 -4.15 11.29 -7.28
N THR A 36 -4.92 12.01 -6.46
CA THR A 36 -5.21 13.43 -6.67
C THR A 36 -3.95 14.28 -6.60
N LEU A 37 -3.07 14.07 -5.62
CA LEU A 37 -1.83 14.83 -5.51
C LEU A 37 -0.83 14.54 -6.62
N LEU A 38 -0.81 13.32 -7.16
CA LEU A 38 0.00 12.99 -8.33
C LEU A 38 -0.49 13.74 -9.57
N ASP A 39 -1.80 13.86 -9.78
CA ASP A 39 -2.35 14.70 -10.85
C ASP A 39 -1.96 16.18 -10.67
N SER A 40 -2.13 16.72 -9.46
CA SER A 40 -1.72 18.09 -9.15
C SER A 40 -0.23 18.31 -9.35
N SER A 41 0.62 17.33 -9.01
CA SER A 41 2.08 17.41 -9.21
C SER A 41 2.43 17.44 -10.71
N ILE A 42 1.77 16.58 -11.50
CA ILE A 42 1.95 16.54 -12.96
C ILE A 42 1.51 17.87 -13.58
N GLN A 43 0.37 18.42 -13.16
CA GLN A 43 -0.12 19.71 -13.63
C GLN A 43 0.82 20.86 -13.26
N ALA A 44 1.24 20.95 -12.00
CA ALA A 44 2.18 21.97 -11.54
C ALA A 44 3.53 21.90 -12.28
N LEU A 45 4.04 20.69 -12.53
CA LEU A 45 5.22 20.48 -13.36
C LEU A 45 5.03 20.97 -14.79
N ASN A 46 3.88 20.71 -15.41
CA ASN A 46 3.57 21.17 -16.76
C ASN A 46 3.49 22.70 -16.85
N GLN A 47 2.93 23.34 -15.82
CA GLN A 47 2.72 24.78 -15.73
C GLN A 47 3.92 25.54 -15.15
N ARG A 48 5.00 24.82 -14.79
CA ARG A 48 6.21 25.37 -14.14
C ARG A 48 5.94 26.05 -12.79
N GLU A 49 4.92 25.58 -12.08
CA GLU A 49 4.52 26.07 -10.76
C GLU A 49 5.34 25.38 -9.64
N TRP A 50 6.61 25.75 -9.52
CA TRP A 50 7.57 25.04 -8.66
C TRP A 50 7.18 24.98 -7.18
N ASN A 51 6.55 26.03 -6.65
CA ASN A 51 6.06 26.05 -5.28
C ASN A 51 4.94 25.03 -5.05
N LEU A 52 4.04 24.85 -6.03
CA LEU A 52 2.95 23.89 -5.94
C LEU A 52 3.45 22.46 -6.10
N LEU A 53 4.37 22.23 -7.04
CA LEU A 53 5.04 20.94 -7.21
C LEU A 53 5.80 20.52 -5.93
N THR A 54 6.52 21.44 -5.31
CA THR A 54 7.25 21.17 -4.06
C THR A 54 6.28 20.77 -2.94
N LYS A 55 5.23 21.58 -2.73
CA LYS A 55 4.20 21.29 -1.72
C LYS A 55 3.49 19.97 -1.95
N SER A 56 3.21 19.61 -3.21
CA SER A 56 2.54 18.34 -3.52
C SER A 56 3.46 17.13 -3.28
N LEU A 57 4.76 17.23 -3.59
CA LEU A 57 5.76 16.20 -3.28
C LEU A 57 5.94 16.01 -1.76
N ASP A 58 5.96 17.10 -0.99
CA ASP A 58 6.03 17.01 0.48
C ASP A 58 4.79 16.31 1.07
N ARG A 59 3.60 16.62 0.54
CA ARG A 59 2.35 15.96 0.94
C ARG A 59 2.34 14.49 0.55
N LEU A 60 2.83 14.14 -0.64
CA LEU A 60 3.00 12.74 -1.07
C LEU A 60 3.94 11.98 -0.13
N SER A 61 5.03 12.62 0.31
CA SER A 61 5.94 12.05 1.30
C SER A 61 5.23 11.74 2.63
N ASN A 62 4.38 12.66 3.11
CA ASN A 62 3.60 12.44 4.33
C ASN A 62 2.57 11.33 4.17
N LEU A 63 1.94 11.21 2.99
CA LEU A 63 1.02 10.10 2.71
C LEU A 63 1.74 8.76 2.62
N MET A 64 2.99 8.69 2.13
CA MET A 64 3.79 7.47 2.16
C MET A 64 4.12 7.04 3.59
N LYS A 65 4.45 8.00 4.47
CA LYS A 65 4.62 7.74 5.91
C LYS A 65 3.32 7.25 6.55
N ALA A 66 2.20 7.90 6.25
CA ALA A 66 0.87 7.50 6.73
C ALA A 66 0.52 6.07 6.27
N SER A 67 0.74 5.76 4.98
CA SER A 67 0.57 4.42 4.42
C SER A 67 1.39 3.37 5.18
N THR A 68 2.64 3.70 5.52
CA THR A 68 3.52 2.83 6.32
C THR A 68 2.95 2.58 7.72
N ALA A 69 2.49 3.63 8.41
CA ALA A 69 1.86 3.51 9.71
C ALA A 69 0.55 2.70 9.65
N THR A 70 -0.26 2.90 8.60
CA THR A 70 -1.46 2.13 8.35
C THR A 70 -1.16 0.65 8.15
N MET A 71 -0.13 0.30 7.38
CA MET A 71 0.29 -1.10 7.21
C MET A 71 0.64 -1.74 8.56
N LYS A 72 1.45 -1.05 9.40
CA LYS A 72 1.79 -1.51 10.75
C LYS A 72 0.55 -1.72 11.62
N TYR A 73 -0.37 -0.75 11.64
CA TYR A 73 -1.62 -0.85 12.39
C TYR A 73 -2.48 -2.02 11.91
N THR A 74 -2.57 -2.20 10.58
CA THR A 74 -3.37 -3.25 9.94
C THR A 74 -2.86 -4.64 10.32
N SER A 75 -1.55 -4.80 10.53
CA SER A 75 -0.92 -6.09 10.83
C SER A 75 -0.66 -6.33 12.32
N ASP A 76 -1.04 -5.40 13.19
CA ASP A 76 -0.75 -5.45 14.63
C ASP A 76 -1.71 -6.40 15.36
N PHE A 77 -1.58 -7.69 15.06
CA PHE A 77 -2.25 -8.82 15.71
C PHE A 77 -1.44 -10.12 15.49
N SER A 78 -1.82 -11.20 16.18
CA SER A 78 -1.06 -12.45 16.16
C SER A 78 -1.13 -13.19 14.81
N PRO A 79 -0.07 -13.89 14.37
CA PRO A 79 -0.12 -14.78 13.21
C PRO A 79 -1.21 -15.85 13.32
N LYS A 80 -1.50 -16.34 14.54
CA LYS A 80 -2.61 -17.25 14.79
C LYS A 80 -3.97 -16.66 14.39
N SER A 81 -4.24 -15.41 14.74
CA SER A 81 -5.46 -14.70 14.33
C SER A 81 -5.51 -14.49 12.81
N TYR A 82 -4.36 -14.34 12.15
CA TYR A 82 -4.29 -14.29 10.69
C TYR A 82 -4.74 -15.61 10.07
N GLU A 83 -4.11 -16.71 10.45
CA GLU A 83 -4.35 -18.03 9.85
C GLU A 83 -5.72 -18.62 10.19
N GLU A 84 -6.22 -18.43 11.41
CA GLU A 84 -7.48 -19.04 11.85
C GLU A 84 -8.73 -18.22 11.50
N LEU A 85 -8.59 -16.91 11.24
CA LEU A 85 -9.74 -16.01 11.06
C LEU A 85 -9.63 -15.11 9.83
N ILE A 86 -8.59 -14.28 9.76
CA ILE A 86 -8.49 -13.25 8.71
C ILE A 86 -8.32 -13.89 7.32
N ARG A 87 -7.36 -14.79 7.16
CA ARG A 87 -7.06 -15.44 5.89
C ARG A 87 -8.24 -16.30 5.39
N PRO A 88 -8.85 -17.19 6.20
CA PRO A 88 -10.02 -17.95 5.76
C PRO A 88 -11.19 -17.07 5.32
N SER A 89 -11.38 -15.90 5.96
CA SER A 89 -12.43 -14.95 5.55
C SER A 89 -12.20 -14.31 4.17
N MET A 90 -10.99 -14.45 3.61
CA MET A 90 -10.60 -13.92 2.30
C MET A 90 -10.36 -15.02 1.25
N MET A 91 -10.75 -16.25 1.55
CA MET A 91 -10.66 -17.41 0.66
C MET A 91 -12.06 -17.86 0.22
N PRO A 92 -12.18 -18.75 -0.78
CA PRO A 92 -13.45 -19.38 -1.11
C PRO A 92 -14.08 -20.07 0.11
N PRO A 93 -15.43 -20.07 0.23
CA PRO A 93 -16.41 -19.54 -0.71
C PRO A 93 -16.69 -18.03 -0.57
N PHE A 94 -16.05 -17.34 0.38
CA PHE A 94 -16.38 -15.95 0.71
C PHE A 94 -15.84 -14.95 -0.32
N LEU A 95 -14.66 -15.21 -0.87
CA LEU A 95 -14.05 -14.44 -1.96
C LEU A 95 -13.49 -15.38 -3.03
N SER A 96 -13.24 -14.85 -4.22
CA SER A 96 -12.59 -15.59 -5.30
C SER A 96 -11.14 -15.94 -4.94
N ASP A 97 -10.67 -17.07 -5.48
CA ASP A 97 -9.27 -17.47 -5.34
C ASP A 97 -8.30 -16.38 -5.78
N GLY A 98 -7.27 -16.16 -4.95
CA GLY A 98 -6.23 -15.17 -5.23
C GLY A 98 -6.65 -13.72 -4.93
N PHE A 99 -7.74 -13.49 -4.18
CA PHE A 99 -8.05 -12.16 -3.65
C PHE A 99 -6.83 -11.57 -2.93
N SER A 100 -6.42 -10.38 -3.35
CA SER A 100 -5.29 -9.67 -2.75
C SER A 100 -5.43 -8.16 -2.96
N GLY A 101 -4.65 -7.40 -2.20
CA GLY A 101 -4.51 -5.95 -2.39
C GLY A 101 -4.01 -5.52 -3.78
N VAL A 102 -3.52 -6.43 -4.62
CA VAL A 102 -3.11 -6.12 -6.02
C VAL A 102 -4.30 -5.95 -6.96
N LEU A 103 -5.50 -6.39 -6.56
CA LEU A 103 -6.74 -6.12 -7.28
C LEU A 103 -7.24 -4.68 -7.09
N ASN A 104 -6.57 -3.89 -6.24
CA ASN A 104 -6.93 -2.50 -6.01
C ASN A 104 -6.59 -1.64 -7.25
N ILE A 105 -7.63 -1.27 -8.01
CA ILE A 105 -7.53 -0.44 -9.22
C ILE A 105 -6.85 0.90 -8.91
N ASP A 106 -7.18 1.53 -7.78
CA ASP A 106 -6.61 2.82 -7.41
C ASP A 106 -5.12 2.73 -7.06
N HIS A 107 -4.69 1.62 -6.46
CA HIS A 107 -3.27 1.38 -6.21
C HIS A 107 -2.49 1.22 -7.53
N LYS A 108 -3.04 0.46 -8.49
CA LYS A 108 -2.45 0.34 -9.83
C LYS A 108 -2.38 1.69 -10.54
N LEU A 109 -3.44 2.49 -10.43
CA LEU A 109 -3.49 3.85 -10.97
C LEU A 109 -2.41 4.74 -10.33
N MET A 110 -2.26 4.68 -9.01
CA MET A 110 -1.26 5.44 -8.26
C MET A 110 0.15 5.12 -8.74
N LEU A 111 0.49 3.83 -8.88
CA LEU A 111 1.79 3.40 -9.39
C LEU A 111 2.04 3.90 -10.82
N ASN A 112 1.01 3.89 -11.69
CA ASN A 112 1.13 4.39 -13.05
C ASN A 112 1.36 5.92 -13.08
N LYS A 113 0.61 6.69 -12.28
CA LYS A 113 0.77 8.14 -12.17
C LYS A 113 2.13 8.51 -11.59
N PHE A 114 2.61 7.74 -10.61
CA PHE A 114 3.94 7.94 -10.05
C PHE A 114 5.05 7.73 -11.09
N ARG A 115 5.00 6.64 -11.88
CA ARG A 115 5.94 6.42 -12.99
C ARG A 115 5.88 7.57 -13.99
N LYS A 116 4.68 7.98 -14.39
CA LYS A 116 4.47 9.12 -15.30
C LYS A 116 5.09 10.41 -14.76
N LEU A 117 4.89 10.73 -13.48
CA LEU A 117 5.48 11.92 -12.86
C LEU A 117 7.01 11.87 -12.92
N ARG A 118 7.62 10.75 -12.53
CA ARG A 118 9.08 10.56 -12.61
C ARG A 118 9.60 10.79 -14.02
N ASP A 119 8.97 10.17 -15.01
CA ASP A 119 9.44 10.25 -16.39
C ASP A 119 9.29 11.68 -16.94
N LEU A 120 8.20 12.38 -16.58
CA LEU A 120 8.00 13.80 -16.93
C LEU A 120 9.01 14.74 -16.25
N MET A 121 9.39 14.47 -15.00
CA MET A 121 10.40 15.25 -14.29
C MET A 121 11.74 15.22 -15.03
N VAL A 122 12.19 14.01 -15.42
CA VAL A 122 13.42 13.84 -16.22
C VAL A 122 13.27 14.51 -17.59
N GLN A 123 12.14 14.32 -18.27
CA GLN A 123 11.91 14.90 -19.59
C GLN A 123 11.95 16.44 -19.58
N LYS A 124 11.39 17.08 -18.54
CA LYS A 124 11.21 18.54 -18.52
C LYS A 124 12.33 19.29 -17.81
N LEU A 125 12.97 18.67 -16.82
CA LEU A 125 13.99 19.30 -16.01
C LEU A 125 15.40 18.80 -16.34
N GLY A 126 15.53 17.78 -17.20
CA GLY A 126 16.81 17.18 -17.56
C GLY A 126 17.39 16.32 -16.44
N ASP A 127 18.72 16.30 -16.35
CA ASP A 127 19.42 15.57 -15.30
C ASP A 127 19.04 16.14 -13.93
N LYS A 128 18.88 15.27 -12.93
CA LYS A 128 18.55 15.66 -11.55
C LYS A 128 19.54 16.66 -10.95
N HIS A 129 20.80 16.64 -11.37
CA HIS A 129 21.80 17.64 -10.96
C HIS A 129 21.47 19.07 -11.42
N GLN A 130 20.61 19.21 -12.43
CA GLN A 130 20.17 20.48 -13.00
C GLN A 130 18.83 20.95 -12.42
N TRP A 131 18.15 20.12 -11.62
CA TRP A 131 16.85 20.45 -11.07
C TRP A 131 16.97 21.58 -10.03
N PRO A 132 15.94 22.46 -9.90
CA PRO A 132 15.90 23.44 -8.83
C PRO A 132 16.06 22.77 -7.47
N SER A 133 16.94 23.32 -6.62
CA SER A 133 17.34 22.71 -5.34
C SER A 133 16.16 22.36 -4.43
N LEU A 134 15.13 23.22 -4.40
CA LEU A 134 13.90 22.99 -3.65
C LEU A 134 13.14 21.75 -4.14
N ILE A 135 13.01 21.59 -5.46
CA ILE A 135 12.36 20.44 -6.08
C ILE A 135 13.18 19.18 -5.82
N THR A 136 14.51 19.24 -5.96
CA THR A 136 15.42 18.12 -5.69
C THR A 136 15.27 17.62 -4.25
N LYS A 137 15.19 18.53 -3.28
CA LYS A 137 15.00 18.18 -1.86
C LYS A 137 13.67 17.44 -1.63
N SER A 138 12.55 18.02 -2.07
CA SER A 138 11.22 17.40 -1.88
C SER A 138 11.07 16.10 -2.66
N TRP A 139 11.66 16.00 -3.85
CA TRP A 139 11.70 14.76 -4.61
C TRP A 139 12.48 13.66 -3.87
N ASN A 140 13.67 13.97 -3.33
CA ASN A 140 14.45 13.01 -2.56
C ASN A 140 13.68 12.50 -1.35
N GLN A 141 13.09 13.41 -0.57
CA GLN A 141 12.26 13.05 0.57
C GLN A 141 11.10 12.12 0.17
N PHE A 142 10.44 12.40 -0.96
CA PHE A 142 9.38 11.54 -1.46
C PHE A 142 9.90 10.15 -1.84
N MET A 143 11.02 10.07 -2.57
CA MET A 143 11.63 8.80 -2.95
C MET A 143 12.08 7.98 -1.74
N ASP A 144 12.67 8.62 -0.73
CA ASP A 144 13.11 7.96 0.50
C ASP A 144 11.92 7.36 1.27
N THR A 145 10.83 8.13 1.40
CA THR A 145 9.61 7.64 2.07
C THR A 145 8.91 6.53 1.28
N GLN A 146 8.97 6.55 -0.06
CA GLN A 146 8.46 5.47 -0.90
C GLN A 146 9.29 4.20 -0.73
N ALA A 147 10.62 4.31 -0.68
CA ALA A 147 11.50 3.17 -0.48
C ALA A 147 11.24 2.53 0.90
N HIS A 148 11.13 3.36 1.94
CA HIS A 148 10.79 2.92 3.30
C HIS A 148 9.41 2.23 3.38
N ASN A 149 8.41 2.76 2.66
CA ASN A 149 7.09 2.15 2.59
C ASN A 149 7.15 0.76 1.94
N ARG A 150 7.91 0.62 0.84
CA ARG A 150 8.09 -0.66 0.14
C ARG A 150 8.78 -1.70 1.01
N GLU A 151 9.81 -1.31 1.76
CA GLU A 151 10.49 -2.19 2.72
C GLU A 151 9.50 -2.71 3.77
N HIS A 152 8.71 -1.82 4.37
CA HIS A 152 7.73 -2.18 5.38
C HIS A 152 6.60 -3.08 4.86
N HIS A 153 6.19 -2.90 3.60
CA HIS A 153 5.25 -3.82 2.96
C HIS A 153 5.79 -5.26 2.93
N GLY A 154 7.10 -5.43 2.72
CA GLY A 154 7.76 -6.74 2.82
C GLY A 154 7.76 -7.30 4.24
N LEU A 155 8.09 -6.47 5.23
CA LEU A 155 8.09 -6.88 6.65
C LEU A 155 6.72 -7.32 7.15
N VAL A 156 5.64 -6.65 6.73
CA VAL A 156 4.26 -7.08 7.07
C VAL A 156 3.95 -8.46 6.49
N CYS A 157 4.42 -8.76 5.27
CA CYS A 157 4.25 -10.09 4.70
C CYS A 157 5.03 -11.14 5.50
N GLN A 158 6.24 -10.81 5.97
CA GLN A 158 7.07 -11.69 6.79
C GLN A 158 6.47 -11.97 8.17
N HIS A 159 5.75 -11.02 8.76
CA HIS A 159 5.06 -11.22 10.04
C HIS A 159 4.02 -12.35 9.99
N PHE A 160 3.42 -12.61 8.81
CA PHE A 160 2.40 -13.62 8.64
C PHE A 160 2.87 -14.89 7.92
N VAL A 161 4.02 -14.85 7.24
CA VAL A 161 4.52 -15.95 6.41
C VAL A 161 6.04 -16.02 6.51
N ASP A 162 6.59 -17.19 6.86
CA ASP A 162 8.01 -17.37 7.21
C ASP A 162 9.01 -16.86 6.14
N ASP A 163 8.68 -16.99 4.85
CA ASP A 163 9.57 -16.58 3.75
C ASP A 163 9.40 -15.10 3.34
N GLY A 164 8.45 -14.36 3.92
CA GLY A 164 8.13 -12.97 3.56
C GLY A 164 7.64 -12.75 2.12
N VAL A 165 7.60 -13.80 1.30
CA VAL A 165 7.06 -13.77 -0.05
C VAL A 165 5.55 -13.61 0.04
N SER A 166 5.00 -12.63 -0.68
CA SER A 166 3.56 -12.46 -0.80
C SER A 166 2.90 -13.79 -1.19
N LEU A 167 1.92 -14.24 -0.40
CA LEU A 167 1.16 -15.48 -0.67
C LEU A 167 0.62 -15.53 -2.11
N MET A 168 0.29 -14.38 -2.69
CA MET A 168 -0.15 -14.28 -4.07
C MET A 168 0.97 -14.58 -5.08
N GLN A 169 2.20 -14.12 -4.83
CA GLN A 169 3.34 -14.47 -5.68
C GLN A 169 3.59 -15.98 -5.66
N ASN A 170 3.42 -16.62 -4.49
CA ASN A 170 3.49 -18.07 -4.37
C ASN A 170 2.33 -18.75 -5.12
N PHE A 171 1.08 -18.27 -4.97
CA PHE A 171 -0.07 -18.79 -5.71
C PHE A 171 0.14 -18.78 -7.23
N TYR A 172 0.61 -17.67 -7.80
CA TYR A 172 0.88 -17.63 -9.25
C TYR A 172 2.09 -18.45 -9.67
N LYS A 173 3.11 -18.62 -8.81
CA LYS A 173 4.22 -19.55 -9.07
C LYS A 173 3.72 -20.99 -9.14
N GLU A 174 2.89 -21.41 -8.18
CA GLU A 174 2.32 -22.75 -8.13
C GLU A 174 1.34 -23.01 -9.28
N LYS A 175 0.43 -22.07 -9.59
CA LYS A 175 -0.49 -22.18 -10.73
C LYS A 175 0.24 -22.29 -12.08
N ARG A 176 1.42 -21.67 -12.21
CA ARG A 176 2.28 -21.80 -13.41
C ARG A 176 2.99 -23.15 -13.49
N LYS A 177 3.23 -23.83 -12.36
CA LYS A 177 3.79 -25.19 -12.33
C LYS A 177 2.74 -26.24 -12.64
N THR A 178 1.49 -26.06 -12.17
CA THR A 178 0.39 -27.00 -12.42
C THR A 178 -0.19 -26.92 -13.84
N ASN A 179 0.09 -25.84 -14.58
CA ASN A 179 -0.34 -25.63 -15.97
C ASN A 179 0.75 -26.00 -17.00
N LYS A 180 1.82 -26.68 -16.57
CA LYS A 180 2.85 -27.30 -17.42
C LYS A 180 2.73 -28.81 -17.32
#